data_AF-A0A3E1EXA4-F1
#
_entry.id   AF-A0A3E1EXA4-F1
#
_cell.length_a   1.000
_cell.length_b   1.000
_cell.length_c   1.000
_cell.angle_alpha   90.00
_cell.angle_beta   90.00
_cell.angle_gamma   90.00
#
_symmetry.space_group_name_H-M   'P 1'
#
loop_
_entity.id
_entity.type
_entity.pdbx_description
1 polymer ?
#
loop_
_entity_poly.entity_id
_entity_poly.type
_entity_poly.pdbx_seq_one_letter_code
_entity_poly.pdbx_strand_id
1 'polypeptide(L)'
;MKMGKQFLFAGLSVCVLLFMIRCSSDTSLENGQKVQKSSIIKLDLKEEVEKLVDLHCKAINVLRKVEEGDRTALNRSNAYRKKADKLAKQLQQKYTSPEEQEQFSTVYQAALVNCPYEQ
;
A
#
# COMPACT_ATOMS: atom_id res chain seq x y z
N MET A 1 43.00 -34.23 -24.72
CA MET A 1 41.97 -33.31 -24.19
C MET A 1 41.35 -32.56 -25.35
N LYS A 2 40.01 -32.54 -25.41
CA LYS A 2 39.22 -32.04 -26.54
C LYS A 2 39.03 -30.52 -26.46
N MET A 3 39.23 -29.88 -27.61
CA MET A 3 38.52 -28.74 -28.21
C MET A 3 38.28 -27.46 -27.40
N GLY A 4 38.64 -26.34 -28.06
CA GLY A 4 38.51 -24.99 -27.55
C GLY A 4 37.15 -24.35 -27.76
N LYS A 5 37.06 -23.11 -27.27
CA LYS A 5 36.20 -22.07 -27.83
C LYS A 5 36.78 -20.72 -27.41
N GLN A 6 37.29 -20.02 -28.41
CA GLN A 6 37.58 -18.59 -28.40
C GLN A 6 36.24 -17.86 -28.41
N PHE A 7 36.02 -16.89 -27.51
CA PHE A 7 35.13 -15.78 -27.78
C PHE A 7 35.80 -14.50 -27.31
N LEU A 8 36.10 -13.67 -28.30
CA LEU A 8 36.71 -12.37 -28.21
C LEU A 8 35.84 -11.42 -27.38
N PHE A 9 36.39 -10.87 -26.29
CA PHE A 9 35.92 -9.62 -25.72
C PHE A 9 36.67 -8.48 -26.43
N ALA A 10 36.03 -7.90 -27.46
CA ALA A 10 36.54 -6.74 -28.17
C ALA A 10 35.39 -5.79 -28.51
N GLY A 11 35.57 -4.49 -28.22
CA GLY A 11 34.74 -3.38 -28.67
C GLY A 11 33.63 -3.01 -27.67
N LEU A 12 33.71 -1.97 -26.83
CA LEU A 12 34.00 -0.56 -27.11
C LEU A 12 32.93 0.08 -28.01
N SER A 13 31.86 0.59 -27.41
CA SER A 13 31.03 1.64 -28.01
C SER A 13 30.50 2.57 -26.92
N VAL A 14 31.14 3.73 -26.87
CA VAL A 14 30.76 4.94 -26.15
C VAL A 14 29.76 5.73 -27.02
N CYS A 15 28.92 6.56 -26.39
CA CYS A 15 28.03 7.58 -26.98
C CYS A 15 26.67 7.11 -27.54
N VAL A 16 25.60 7.34 -26.77
CA VAL A 16 24.50 8.22 -27.22
C VAL A 16 24.06 9.11 -26.07
N LEU A 17 24.61 10.32 -26.09
CA LEU A 17 24.08 11.51 -25.44
C LEU A 17 22.74 11.91 -26.07
N LEU A 18 21.92 12.62 -25.29
CA LEU A 18 20.90 13.59 -25.71
C LEU A 18 19.60 13.05 -26.33
N PHE A 19 18.57 12.92 -25.49
CA PHE A 19 17.21 13.35 -25.86
C PHE A 19 16.62 14.19 -24.72
N MET A 20 17.12 15.43 -24.60
CA MET A 20 16.34 16.56 -24.08
C MET A 20 15.34 16.94 -25.17
N ILE A 21 14.14 16.37 -25.14
CA ILE A 21 12.98 16.97 -25.83
C ILE A 21 12.16 17.71 -24.78
N ARG A 22 12.20 19.03 -24.90
CA ARG A 22 11.21 20.00 -24.42
C ARG A 22 9.79 19.44 -24.50
N CYS A 23 9.11 19.32 -23.37
CA CYS A 23 7.69 19.66 -23.31
C CYS A 23 7.57 21.01 -22.61
N SER A 24 7.68 22.06 -23.41
CA SER A 24 7.14 23.37 -23.05
C SER A 24 5.63 23.24 -23.18
N SER A 25 4.91 23.33 -22.07
CA SER A 25 3.48 23.63 -22.05
C SER A 25 3.28 24.59 -20.90
N ASP A 26 3.54 25.86 -21.18
CA ASP A 26 3.15 26.95 -20.31
C ASP A 26 1.74 27.41 -20.70
N THR A 27 1.03 27.91 -19.69
CA THR A 27 -0.25 28.64 -19.73
C THR A 27 -1.54 27.85 -20.01
N SER A 28 -2.30 27.58 -18.96
CA SER A 28 -3.28 28.57 -18.51
C SER A 28 -3.91 28.21 -17.17
N LEU A 29 -4.10 29.26 -16.37
CA LEU A 29 -4.84 29.29 -15.11
C LEU A 29 -6.16 28.52 -15.17
N GLU A 30 -6.34 27.61 -14.23
CA GLU A 30 -7.61 27.54 -13.49
C GLU A 30 -7.32 27.35 -12.00
N ASN A 31 -7.01 28.48 -11.37
CA ASN A 31 -6.93 28.60 -9.93
C ASN A 31 -8.35 28.86 -9.43
N GLY A 32 -9.00 27.87 -8.82
CA GLY A 32 -10.36 28.07 -8.30
C GLY A 32 -11.03 26.92 -7.54
N GLN A 33 -10.59 25.65 -7.68
CA GLN A 33 -11.37 24.55 -7.08
C GLN A 33 -10.58 23.35 -6.52
N LYS A 34 -9.26 23.47 -6.29
CA LYS A 34 -8.41 22.33 -5.88
C LYS A 34 -8.11 22.21 -4.38
N VAL A 35 -8.59 23.12 -3.54
CA VAL A 35 -8.15 23.20 -2.13
C VAL A 35 -8.99 22.36 -1.16
N GLN A 36 -10.23 21.95 -1.52
CA GLN A 36 -11.09 21.18 -0.59
C GLN A 36 -11.15 19.66 -0.85
N LYS A 37 -10.83 19.18 -2.06
CA LYS A 37 -10.98 17.76 -2.38
C LYS A 37 -9.94 16.89 -1.67
N SER A 38 -8.70 17.35 -1.54
CA SER A 38 -7.61 16.58 -0.95
C SER A 38 -7.75 16.37 0.56
N SER A 39 -8.29 17.34 1.29
CA SER A 39 -8.51 17.22 2.74
C SER A 39 -9.66 16.28 3.08
N ILE A 40 -10.75 16.31 2.30
CA ILE A 40 -11.90 15.42 2.48
C ILE A 40 -11.53 13.97 2.13
N ILE A 41 -10.80 13.75 1.03
CA ILE A 41 -10.31 12.41 0.64
C ILE A 41 -9.38 11.84 1.71
N LYS A 42 -8.49 12.66 2.28
CA LYS A 42 -7.56 12.23 3.35
C LYS A 42 -8.27 11.82 4.64
N LEU A 43 -9.37 12.50 5.00
CA LEU A 43 -10.16 12.17 6.20
C LEU A 43 -10.92 10.85 6.02
N ASP A 44 -11.59 10.66 4.88
CA ASP A 44 -12.33 9.44 4.57
C ASP A 44 -11.40 8.22 4.46
N LEU A 45 -10.27 8.37 3.77
CA LEU A 45 -9.24 7.34 3.66
C LEU A 45 -8.69 6.94 5.05
N LYS A 46 -8.43 7.93 5.92
CA LYS A 46 -7.94 7.66 7.27
C LYS A 46 -8.91 6.83 8.08
N GLU A 47 -10.19 7.22 8.12
CA GLU A 47 -11.21 6.50 8.88
C GLU A 47 -11.39 5.06 8.36
N GLU A 48 -11.40 4.87 7.05
CA GLU A 48 -11.53 3.55 6.44
C GLU A 48 -10.32 2.64 6.70
N VAL A 49 -9.12 3.20 6.65
CA VAL A 49 -7.88 2.48 6.97
C VAL A 49 -7.81 2.14 8.46
N GLU A 50 -8.23 3.03 9.35
CA GLU A 50 -8.32 2.76 10.78
C GLU A 50 -9.29 1.61 11.08
N LYS A 51 -10.44 1.54 10.40
CA LYS A 51 -11.37 0.39 10.50
C LYS A 51 -10.74 -0.91 10.03
N LEU A 52 -9.95 -0.88 8.95
CA LEU A 52 -9.22 -2.05 8.47
C LEU A 52 -8.20 -2.54 9.50
N VAL A 53 -7.41 -1.62 10.05
CA VAL A 53 -6.41 -1.93 11.06
C VAL A 53 -7.07 -2.44 12.34
N ASP A 54 -8.16 -1.83 12.82
CA ASP A 54 -8.93 -2.30 13.97
C ASP A 54 -9.38 -3.77 13.82
N LEU A 55 -9.85 -4.16 12.62
CA LEU A 55 -10.19 -5.57 12.34
C LEU A 55 -8.98 -6.49 12.42
N HIS A 56 -7.81 -6.06 11.93
CA HIS A 56 -6.57 -6.80 12.07
C HIS A 56 -6.12 -6.92 13.53
N CYS A 57 -6.20 -5.84 14.31
CA CYS A 57 -5.88 -5.86 15.74
C CYS A 57 -6.82 -6.81 16.51
N LYS A 58 -8.14 -6.74 16.26
CA LYS A 58 -9.13 -7.65 16.85
C LYS A 58 -8.85 -9.11 16.51
N ALA A 59 -8.46 -9.41 15.28
CA ALA A 59 -8.09 -10.76 14.88
C ALA A 59 -6.89 -11.28 15.69
N ILE A 60 -5.85 -10.45 15.90
CA ILE A 60 -4.65 -10.79 16.65
C ILE A 60 -4.98 -10.96 18.15
N ASN A 61 -5.65 -9.99 18.77
CA ASN A 61 -6.00 -10.03 20.19
C ASN A 61 -6.86 -11.24 20.52
N VAL A 62 -7.84 -11.56 19.67
CA VAL A 62 -8.64 -12.78 19.84
C VAL A 62 -7.80 -14.04 19.66
N LEU A 63 -6.88 -14.08 18.69
CA LEU A 63 -6.05 -15.26 18.47
C LEU A 63 -5.18 -15.60 19.69
N ARG A 64 -4.74 -14.60 20.46
CA ARG A 64 -3.96 -14.82 21.68
C ARG A 64 -4.74 -15.57 22.78
N LYS A 65 -6.07 -15.44 22.80
CA LYS A 65 -6.94 -16.20 23.72
C LYS A 65 -6.96 -17.71 23.44
N VAL A 66 -6.42 -18.15 22.29
CA VAL A 66 -6.18 -19.58 22.03
C VAL A 66 -5.17 -20.13 23.03
N GLU A 67 -4.12 -19.38 23.35
CA GLU A 67 -3.09 -19.79 24.33
C GLU A 67 -3.66 -19.85 25.76
N GLU A 68 -4.73 -19.07 26.03
CA GLU A 68 -5.49 -19.07 27.29
C GLU A 68 -6.52 -20.22 27.38
N GLY A 69 -6.62 -21.06 26.34
CA GLY A 69 -7.51 -22.23 26.32
C GLY A 69 -8.88 -22.00 25.69
N ASP A 70 -9.16 -20.81 25.13
CA ASP A 70 -10.40 -20.59 24.38
C ASP A 70 -10.34 -21.24 22.99
N ARG A 71 -11.00 -22.40 22.87
CA ARG A 71 -11.06 -23.19 21.63
C ARG A 71 -11.87 -22.51 20.51
N THR A 72 -12.66 -21.47 20.83
CA THR A 72 -13.46 -20.70 19.86
C THR A 72 -12.72 -19.47 19.34
N ALA A 73 -11.65 -19.04 20.01
CA ALA A 73 -10.85 -17.88 19.66
C ALA A 73 -10.32 -17.96 18.21
N LEU A 74 -9.87 -19.13 17.76
CA LEU A 74 -9.41 -19.31 16.38
C LEU A 74 -10.51 -18.99 15.36
N ASN A 75 -11.73 -19.46 15.59
CA ASN A 75 -12.87 -19.20 14.71
C ASN A 75 -13.27 -17.72 14.70
N ARG A 76 -13.26 -17.08 15.87
CA ARG A 76 -13.56 -15.64 16.01
C ARG A 76 -12.48 -14.79 15.33
N SER A 77 -11.20 -15.12 15.51
CA SER A 77 -10.07 -14.49 14.83
C SER A 77 -10.22 -14.60 13.30
N ASN A 78 -10.53 -15.79 12.80
CA ASN A 78 -10.78 -16.01 11.37
C ASN A 78 -11.95 -15.19 10.83
N ALA A 79 -13.01 -14.99 11.62
CA ALA A 79 -14.12 -14.12 11.23
C ALA A 79 -13.69 -12.65 11.07
N TYR A 80 -12.85 -12.13 11.97
CA TYR A 80 -12.27 -10.79 11.84
C TYR A 80 -11.34 -10.68 10.63
N ARG A 81 -10.47 -11.67 10.40
CA ARG A 81 -9.60 -11.71 9.20
C ARG A 81 -10.41 -11.65 7.90
N LYS A 82 -11.48 -12.43 7.79
CA LYS A 82 -12.37 -12.40 6.62
C LYS A 82 -13.03 -11.02 6.40
N LYS A 83 -13.42 -10.35 7.47
CA LYS A 83 -13.95 -8.97 7.39
C LYS A 83 -12.87 -7.99 6.93
N ALA A 84 -11.67 -8.10 7.47
CA ALA A 84 -10.53 -7.28 7.08
C ALA A 84 -10.18 -7.48 5.60
N ASP A 85 -10.10 -8.74 5.13
CA ASP A 85 -9.81 -9.05 3.72
C ASP A 85 -10.87 -8.48 2.78
N LYS A 86 -12.15 -8.53 3.18
CA LYS A 86 -13.24 -7.93 2.39
C LYS A 86 -13.09 -6.42 2.30
N LEU A 87 -12.83 -5.75 3.43
CA LEU A 87 -12.64 -4.31 3.47
C LEU A 87 -11.38 -3.90 2.68
N ALA A 88 -10.27 -4.61 2.85
CA ALA A 88 -9.03 -4.37 2.09
C ALA A 88 -9.27 -4.41 0.58
N LYS A 89 -10.02 -5.40 0.08
CA LYS A 89 -10.40 -5.47 -1.34
C LYS A 89 -11.26 -4.29 -1.78
N GLN A 90 -12.22 -3.88 -0.96
CA GLN A 90 -13.06 -2.70 -1.25
C GLN A 90 -12.21 -1.42 -1.32
N LEU A 91 -11.28 -1.24 -0.39
CA LEU A 91 -10.39 -0.08 -0.37
C LEU A 91 -9.41 -0.09 -1.55
N GLN A 92 -8.85 -1.25 -1.91
CA GLN A 92 -8.01 -1.38 -3.12
C GLN A 92 -8.77 -1.05 -4.41
N GLN A 93 -10.06 -1.37 -4.48
CA GLN A 93 -10.92 -1.02 -5.62
C GLN A 93 -11.36 0.45 -5.61
N LYS A 94 -11.43 1.08 -4.43
CA LYS A 94 -11.80 2.49 -4.25
C LYS A 94 -10.62 3.43 -4.54
N TYR A 95 -9.42 3.04 -4.12
CA TYR A 95 -8.18 3.83 -4.19
C TYR A 95 -7.23 3.24 -5.23
N THR A 96 -7.53 3.46 -6.52
CA THR A 96 -6.82 2.82 -7.63
C THR A 96 -5.68 3.66 -8.20
N SER A 97 -5.66 4.97 -7.94
CA SER A 97 -4.60 5.82 -8.49
C SER A 97 -3.28 5.66 -7.72
N PRO A 98 -2.12 5.88 -8.37
CA PRO A 98 -0.82 5.76 -7.69
C PRO A 98 -0.70 6.67 -6.45
N GLU A 99 -1.20 7.91 -6.52
CA GLU A 99 -1.16 8.86 -5.41
C GLU A 99 -2.02 8.38 -4.22
N GLU A 100 -3.22 7.83 -4.49
CA GLU A 100 -4.09 7.30 -3.44
C GLU A 100 -3.51 6.01 -2.82
N GLN A 101 -2.83 5.18 -3.60
CA GLN A 101 -2.16 3.98 -3.09
C GLN A 101 -0.98 4.32 -2.18
N GLU A 102 -0.22 5.35 -2.51
CA GLU A 102 0.86 5.86 -1.67
C GLU A 102 0.31 6.42 -0.35
N GLN A 103 -0.76 7.22 -0.42
CA GLN A 103 -1.45 7.73 0.76
C GLN A 103 -2.06 6.59 1.61
N PHE A 104 -2.69 5.60 0.98
CA PHE A 104 -3.23 4.42 1.66
C PHE A 104 -2.12 3.69 2.42
N SER A 105 -0.98 3.41 1.78
CA SER A 105 0.16 2.74 2.42
C SER A 105 0.68 3.53 3.63
N THR A 106 0.80 4.85 3.48
CA THR A 106 1.29 5.74 4.54
C THR A 106 0.35 5.73 5.76
N VAL A 107 -0.95 5.89 5.51
CA VAL A 107 -1.97 5.89 6.56
C VAL A 107 -2.09 4.51 7.21
N TYR A 108 -1.98 3.43 6.42
CA TYR A 108 -2.06 2.05 6.92
C TYR A 108 -0.89 1.73 7.85
N GLN A 109 0.33 2.10 7.47
CA GLN A 109 1.51 1.97 8.33
C GLN A 109 1.37 2.77 9.62
N ALA A 110 0.89 4.02 9.53
CA ALA A 110 0.68 4.86 10.70
C ALA A 110 -0.38 4.27 11.66
N ALA A 111 -1.45 3.71 11.13
CA ALA A 111 -2.52 3.10 11.91
C ALA A 111 -2.07 1.79 12.60
N LEU A 112 -1.23 0.97 11.95
CA LEU A 112 -0.71 -0.29 12.53
C LEU A 112 0.05 -0.09 13.85
N VAL A 113 0.73 1.05 14.02
CA VAL A 113 1.45 1.37 15.26
C VAL A 113 0.49 1.45 16.47
N ASN A 114 -0.78 1.72 16.22
CA ASN A 114 -1.79 1.93 17.26
C ASN A 114 -2.60 0.68 17.63
N CYS A 115 -2.23 -0.54 17.19
CA CYS A 115 -2.96 -1.74 17.64
C CYS A 115 -2.86 -1.88 19.17
N PRO A 116 -3.95 -1.64 19.93
CA PRO A 116 -3.88 -1.75 21.37
C PRO A 116 -3.80 -3.23 21.75
N TYR A 117 -2.89 -3.55 22.66
CA TYR A 117 -2.89 -4.84 23.32
C TYR A 117 -4.01 -4.83 24.36
N GLU A 118 -5.16 -5.43 24.03
CA GLU A 118 -6.22 -5.64 25.00
C GLU A 118 -5.91 -6.93 25.78
N GLN A 119 -5.48 -6.76 27.03
CA GLN A 119 -5.29 -7.83 28.02
C GLN A 119 -6.64 -8.46 28.39
#